data_AF-A0A2M7IX85-F1
#
_entry.id   AF-A0A2M7IX85-F1
#
_cell.length_a   1.000
_cell.length_b   1.000
_cell.length_c   1.000
_cell.angle_alpha   90.00
_cell.angle_beta   90.00
_cell.angle_gamma   90.00
#
_symmetry.space_group_name_H-M   'P 1'
#
loop_
_entity.id
_entity.type
_entity.pdbx_description
1 polymer ?
#
loop_
_entity_poly.entity_id
_entity_poly.type
_entity_poly.pdbx_seq_one_letter_code
_entity_poly.pdbx_strand_id
1 'polypeptide(L)' 'YIPDFLVEYKDEHKEIHETKGLPLLFWLSTKLKREAAEKYFEKLGWRYKMITKGREAFYNKV' A
#
# COMPACT_ATOMS: atom_id res chain seq x y z
N TYR A 1 -1.57 -14.00 -2.25
CA TYR A 1 -1.20 -12.65 -1.76
C TYR A 1 -1.84 -12.49 -0.40
N ILE A 2 -1.12 -12.01 0.61
CA ILE A 2 -1.63 -11.84 1.99
C ILE A 2 -1.39 -10.38 2.36
N PRO A 3 -2.45 -9.53 2.44
CA PRO A 3 -2.30 -8.14 2.80
C PRO A 3 -2.05 -7.96 4.30
N ASP A 4 -1.46 -6.83 4.68
CA ASP A 4 -1.40 -6.43 6.10
C ASP A 4 -2.81 -6.18 6.65
N PHE A 5 -3.66 -5.47 5.89
CA PHE A 5 -5.05 -5.23 6.24
C PHE A 5 -5.98 -5.27 5.02
N LEU A 6 -7.18 -5.81 5.24
CA LEU A 6 -8.35 -5.65 4.39
C LEU A 6 -9.33 -4.72 5.11
N VAL A 7 -9.71 -3.63 4.46
CA VAL A 7 -10.68 -2.67 4.97
C VAL A 7 -11.96 -2.81 4.17
N GLU A 8 -13.05 -3.10 4.88
CA GLU A 8 -14.39 -3.17 4.31
C GLU A 8 -15.20 -1.98 4.82
N TYR A 9 -15.73 -1.18 3.90
CA TYR A 9 -16.55 -0.02 4.19
C TYR A 9 -18.03 -0.43 4.26
N LYS A 10 -18.86 0.39 4.92
CA LYS A 10 -20.29 0.11 5.10
C LYS A 10 -21.08 0.11 3.77
N ASP A 11 -20.53 0.75 2.75
CA ASP A 11 -21.04 0.80 1.38
C ASP A 11 -20.46 -0.32 0.50
N GLU A 12 -19.91 -1.37 1.12
CA GLU A 12 -19.35 -2.58 0.48
C GLU A 12 -18.07 -2.36 -0.34
N HIS A 13 -17.57 -1.12 -0.41
CA HIS A 13 -16.25 -0.85 -0.99
C HIS A 13 -15.15 -1.54 -0.17
N LYS A 14 -14.14 -2.07 -0.87
CA LYS A 14 -12.99 -2.73 -0.24
C LYS A 14 -11.69 -2.04 -0.60
N GLU A 15 -10.82 -1.93 0.39
CA GLU A 15 -9.47 -1.43 0.23
C GLU A 15 -8.44 -2.37 0.85
N ILE A 16 -7.30 -2.51 0.19
CA ILE A 16 -6.15 -3.24 0.69
C ILE A 16 -5.13 -2.24 1.20
N HIS A 17 -4.75 -2.35 2.47
CA HIS A 17 -3.74 -1.48 3.06
C HIS A 17 -2.47 -2.27 3.34
N GLU A 18 -1.36 -1.76 2.85
CA GLU A 18 -0.03 -2.36 2.96
C GLU A 18 0.93 -1.41 3.61
N THR A 19 1.62 -1.88 4.63
CA THR A 19 2.59 -1.09 5.38
C THR A 19 4.00 -1.45 4.93
N LYS A 20 4.82 -0.43 4.67
CA LYS A 20 6.26 -0.59 4.43
C LYS A 20 7.04 0.57 5.01
N GLY A 21 8.19 0.25 5.60
CA GLY A 21 9.15 1.27 6.05
C GLY A 21 9.71 2.06 4.88
N LEU A 22 9.99 3.35 5.09
CA LEU A 22 10.43 4.26 4.02
C LEU A 22 11.67 3.74 3.24
N PRO A 23 12.73 3.19 3.87
CA PRO A 23 13.87 2.67 3.11
C PRO A 23 13.49 1.54 2.15
N LEU A 24 12.50 0.72 2.52
CA LEU A 24 12.04 -0.42 1.71
C LEU A 24 11.25 0.01 0.48
N LEU A 25 10.67 1.22 0.48
CA LEU A 25 9.92 1.74 -0.67
C LEU A 25 10.81 2.02 -1.89
N PHE A 26 12.12 2.22 -1.67
CA PHE A 26 13.08 2.44 -2.75
C PHE A 26 13.59 1.15 -3.39
N TRP A 27 13.27 -0.02 -2.81
CA TRP A 27 13.64 -1.29 -3.41
C TRP A 27 12.79 -1.57 -4.65
N LEU A 28 13.47 -1.94 -5.74
CA LEU A 28 12.81 -2.31 -6.99
C LEU A 28 11.78 -3.43 -6.77
N SER A 29 12.10 -4.41 -5.92
CA SER A 29 11.19 -5.50 -5.59
C SER A 29 9.91 -5.02 -4.90
N THR A 30 10.00 -4.04 -3.99
CA THR A 30 8.83 -3.42 -3.35
C THR A 30 7.97 -2.69 -4.37
N LYS A 31 8.59 -1.94 -5.30
CA LYS A 31 7.89 -1.25 -6.38
C LYS A 31 7.12 -2.23 -7.28
N LEU A 32 7.77 -3.30 -7.73
CA LEU A 32 7.15 -4.31 -8.61
C LEU A 32 6.01 -5.05 -7.93
N LYS A 33 6.18 -5.42 -6.65
CA LYS A 33 5.11 -6.07 -5.86
C LYS A 33 3.91 -5.15 -5.68
N ARG A 34 4.16 -3.86 -5.42
CA ARG A 34 3.12 -2.83 -5.32
C ARG A 34 2.33 -2.70 -6.62
N GLU A 35 3.01 -2.51 -7.76
CA GLU A 35 2.36 -2.36 -9.06
C GLU A 35 1.56 -3.60 -9.46
N ALA A 36 2.07 -4.79 -9.15
CA ALA A 36 1.34 -6.05 -9.37
C ALA A 36 0.07 -6.13 -8.50
N ALA A 37 0.15 -5.73 -7.23
CA ALA A 37 -0.99 -5.71 -6.31
C ALA A 37 -2.04 -4.68 -6.76
N GLU A 38 -1.63 -3.45 -7.08
CA GLU A 38 -2.51 -2.39 -7.58
C GLU A 38 -3.31 -2.87 -8.80
N LYS A 39 -2.63 -3.41 -9.82
CA LYS A 39 -3.29 -3.95 -11.02
C LYS A 39 -4.21 -5.13 -10.74
N TYR A 40 -3.89 -5.95 -9.75
CA TYR A 40 -4.73 -7.10 -9.40
C TYR A 40 -6.02 -6.65 -8.71
N PHE A 41 -5.92 -5.77 -7.71
CA PHE A 41 -7.07 -5.30 -6.95
C PHE A 41 -7.94 -4.32 -7.74
N GLU A 42 -7.36 -3.52 -8.63
CA GLU A 42 -8.11 -2.68 -9.57
C GLU A 42 -9.07 -3.51 -10.43
N LYS A 43 -8.63 -4.68 -10.93
CA LYS A 43 -9.49 -5.62 -11.68
C LYS A 43 -10.65 -6.18 -10.86
N LEU A 44 -10.52 -6.20 -9.54
CA LEU A 44 -11.57 -6.63 -8.61
C LEU A 44 -12.47 -5.47 -8.15
N GLY A 45 -12.22 -4.25 -8.64
CA GLY A 45 -12.92 -3.04 -8.20
C GLY A 45 -12.52 -2.57 -6.80
N TRP A 46 -11.41 -3.08 -6.26
CA TRP A 46 -10.91 -2.73 -4.93
C TRP A 46 -9.79 -1.70 -5.06
N ARG A 47 -9.61 -0.86 -4.03
CA ARG A 47 -8.48 0.08 -4.02
C ARG A 47 -7.30 -0.52 -3.27
N TYR A 48 -6.11 -0.07 -3.62
CA TYR A 48 -4.87 -0.45 -2.96
C TYR A 48 -4.20 0.80 -2.38
N LYS A 49 -3.71 0.69 -1.14
CA LYS A 49 -3.10 1.81 -0.42
C LYS A 49 -1.81 1.38 0.27
N MET A 50 -0.72 2.06 -0.09
CA MET A 50 0.55 1.94 0.62
C MET A 50 0.62 2.95 1.77
N ILE A 51 0.84 2.47 2.98
CA ILE A 51 0.99 3.26 4.20
C ILE A 51 2.45 3.26 4.62
N THR A 52 3.03 4.44 4.84
CA THR A 52 4.39 4.60 5.38
C THR A 52 4.42 5.65 6.47
N LYS A 53 4.92 5.26 7.66
CA LYS A 53 5.07 6.17 8.82
C LYS A 53 6.32 7.04 8.74
N GLY A 54 7.19 6.84 7.75
CA GLY A 54 8.48 7.54 7.65
C GLY A 54 8.41 8.91 6.98
N ARG A 55 7.25 9.33 6.44
CA ARG A 55 7.16 10.58 5.67
C ARG A 55 7.45 11.79 6.56
N GLU A 56 6.77 11.92 7.70
CA GLU A 56 7.01 13.01 8.64
C GLU A 56 8.42 12.96 9.24
N ALA A 57 8.91 11.78 9.63
CA ALA A 57 10.23 11.62 10.22
C ALA A 57 11.41 11.89 9.24
N PHE A 58 11.18 11.76 7.93
CA PHE A 58 12.18 11.98 6.89
C PHE A 58 12.15 13.42 6.35
N TYR A 59 10.95 13.99 6.12
CA TYR A 59 10.82 15.35 5.58
C TYR A 59 10.95 16.46 6.65
N ASN A 60 10.69 16.18 7.94
CA ASN A 60 10.88 17.17 9.02
C ASN A 60 12.32 17.24 9.57
N LYS A 61 13.25 16.47 9.01
CA LYS A 61 14.68 16.47 9.38
C LYS A 61 15.56 17.26 8.39
N VAL A 62 14.98 17.83 7.34
CA VAL A 62 15.67 18.67 6.35
C VAL A 62 15.19 20.11 6.48
#